data_AF-A0A2P2K592-F1
#
_entry.id   AF-A0A2P2K592-F1
#
_cell.length_a   1.000
_cell.length_b   1.000
_cell.length_c   1.000
_cell.angle_alpha   90.00
_cell.angle_beta   90.00
_cell.angle_gamma   90.00
#
_symmetry.space_group_name_H-M   'P 1'
#
loop_
_entity.id
_entity.type
_entity.pdbx_description
1 polymer ?
#
loop_
_entity_poly.entity_id
_entity_poly.type
_entity_poly.pdbx_seq_one_letter_code
_entity_poly.pdbx_strand_id
1 'polypeptide(L)'
;MNVTQVEDCCHDHNDDDGDRISKLPDEILCLIISFLSMREATGTRLLSRQWRSLCASASNLHFDLLTVCGIYCEKYYTMHSKFLKHKTSFLRGIDQFSCLYLGPRIDTFWVCFLLGYESASHIDKWIGFAIQMGAKNIDLDLFGYKDSERYNFPCHLLPQGERSHLKSLCVTSCLLRPSPDNANRFNSLTNLDLSGVNLEKIHLDCILSGCLNLERLKFQNCWLPQPFRIHGSLCHLKTLINTKHLRVHWYWCPFLHLY
;
A
#
# COMPACT_ATOMS: atom_id res chain seq x y z
N MET A 1 22.23 -82.94 -4.40
CA MET A 1 23.02 -81.71 -4.18
C MET A 1 22.04 -80.59 -3.86
N ASN A 2 22.30 -79.91 -2.74
CA ASN A 2 21.34 -79.10 -2.00
C ASN A 2 20.96 -77.78 -2.69
N VAL A 3 19.72 -77.40 -2.43
CA VAL A 3 19.12 -76.08 -2.60
C VAL A 3 19.82 -75.10 -1.65
N THR A 4 20.27 -73.96 -2.16
CA THR A 4 20.57 -72.77 -1.34
C THR A 4 19.77 -71.60 -1.89
N GLN A 5 18.84 -71.13 -1.05
CA GLN A 5 18.13 -69.87 -1.19
C GLN A 5 19.13 -68.71 -1.27
N VAL A 6 18.87 -67.77 -2.18
CA VAL A 6 19.35 -66.40 -2.05
C VAL A 6 18.09 -65.55 -1.97
N GLU A 7 17.70 -65.24 -0.73
CA GLU A 7 16.82 -64.11 -0.43
C GLU A 7 17.68 -62.85 -0.60
N ASP A 8 17.39 -62.04 -1.61
CA ASP A 8 17.88 -60.66 -1.65
C ASP A 8 16.70 -59.74 -1.40
N CYS A 9 16.74 -59.10 -0.23
CA CYS A 9 15.79 -58.14 0.25
C CYS A 9 15.73 -56.93 -0.69
N CYS A 10 14.62 -56.77 -1.41
CA CYS A 10 14.25 -55.46 -1.95
C CYS A 10 14.06 -54.50 -0.76
N HIS A 11 15.09 -53.70 -0.46
CA HIS A 11 14.92 -52.50 0.35
C HIS A 11 13.97 -51.58 -0.41
N ASP A 12 12.72 -51.56 0.05
CA ASP A 12 11.72 -50.58 -0.36
C ASP A 12 12.13 -49.24 0.26
N HIS A 13 13.10 -48.57 -0.37
CA HIS A 13 13.35 -47.15 -0.13
C HIS A 13 12.17 -46.37 -0.69
N ASN A 14 11.09 -46.31 0.10
CA ASN A 14 10.11 -45.25 0.01
C ASN A 14 10.79 -43.94 0.43
N ASP A 15 11.58 -43.38 -0.47
CA ASP A 15 11.92 -41.96 -0.45
C ASP A 15 10.65 -41.18 -0.84
N ASP A 16 9.68 -41.15 0.08
CA ASP A 16 8.78 -40.00 0.20
C ASP A 16 9.62 -38.85 0.77
N ASP A 17 10.54 -38.30 -0.02
CA ASP A 17 11.05 -36.94 0.15
C ASP A 17 9.94 -35.95 -0.26
N GLY A 18 8.74 -36.21 0.29
CA GLY A 18 7.48 -35.65 -0.12
C GLY A 18 7.35 -34.25 0.43
N ASP A 19 7.27 -33.29 -0.50
CA ASP A 19 6.94 -31.88 -0.36
C ASP A 19 6.75 -31.42 1.09
N ARG A 20 7.88 -31.21 1.76
CA ARG A 20 7.93 -30.81 3.17
C ARG A 20 7.35 -29.41 3.37
N ILE A 21 7.35 -28.61 2.32
CA ILE A 21 6.83 -27.24 2.32
C ILE A 21 5.30 -27.28 2.42
N SER A 22 4.63 -28.17 1.69
CA SER A 22 3.17 -28.30 1.78
C SER A 22 2.66 -28.98 3.06
N LYS A 23 3.55 -29.49 3.93
CA LYS A 23 3.24 -30.03 5.26
C LYS A 23 3.28 -28.95 6.36
N LEU A 24 3.70 -27.72 6.04
CA LEU A 24 3.76 -26.62 7.00
C LEU A 24 2.36 -26.09 7.36
N PRO A 25 2.15 -25.61 8.61
CA PRO A 25 0.92 -24.94 9.00
C PRO A 25 0.63 -23.69 8.16
N ASP A 26 -0.65 -23.38 7.96
CA ASP A 26 -1.11 -22.24 7.17
C ASP A 26 -0.49 -20.92 7.64
N GLU A 27 -0.21 -20.76 8.93
CA GLU A 27 0.42 -19.56 9.50
C GLU A 27 1.86 -19.38 9.01
N ILE A 28 2.64 -20.47 8.95
CA ILE A 28 4.03 -20.46 8.47
C ILE A 28 4.04 -20.23 6.97
N LEU A 29 3.11 -20.83 6.25
CA LEU A 29 2.93 -20.62 4.82
C LEU A 29 2.53 -19.16 4.51
N CYS A 30 1.63 -18.57 5.29
CA CYS A 30 1.30 -17.14 5.21
C CYS A 30 2.52 -16.25 5.46
N LEU A 31 3.34 -16.59 6.46
CA LEU A 31 4.59 -15.88 6.73
C LEU A 31 5.53 -15.97 5.52
N ILE A 32 5.73 -17.15 4.93
CA ILE A 32 6.56 -17.29 3.72
C ILE A 32 6.00 -16.44 2.59
N ILE A 33 4.70 -16.53 2.29
CA ILE A 33 4.02 -15.73 1.26
C ILE A 33 4.22 -14.22 1.51
N SER A 34 4.22 -13.78 2.77
CA SER A 34 4.41 -12.37 3.12
C SER A 34 5.82 -11.84 2.81
N PHE A 35 6.81 -12.72 2.68
CA PHE A 35 8.19 -12.35 2.30
C PHE A 35 8.45 -12.46 0.80
N LEU A 36 7.52 -13.04 0.03
CA LEU A 36 7.65 -13.16 -1.41
C LEU A 36 7.27 -11.85 -2.10
N SER A 37 7.96 -11.55 -3.20
CA SER A 37 7.43 -10.57 -4.15
C SER A 37 6.06 -11.04 -4.66
N MET A 38 5.24 -10.12 -5.11
CA MET A 38 3.93 -10.41 -5.65
C MET A 38 3.97 -11.41 -6.83
N ARG A 39 5.02 -11.33 -7.65
CA ARG A 39 5.24 -12.29 -8.74
C ARG A 39 5.54 -13.69 -8.19
N GLU A 40 6.30 -13.79 -7.12
CA GLU A 40 6.61 -15.06 -6.47
C GLU A 40 5.38 -15.60 -5.73
N ALA A 41 4.67 -14.76 -4.98
CA ALA A 41 3.43 -15.12 -4.27
C ALA A 41 2.30 -15.53 -5.24
N THR A 42 2.25 -14.99 -6.45
CA THR A 42 1.32 -15.50 -7.48
C THR A 42 1.81 -16.82 -8.07
N GLY A 43 3.12 -17.01 -8.21
CA GLY A 43 3.73 -18.28 -8.61
C GLY A 43 3.50 -19.41 -7.59
N THR A 44 3.48 -19.12 -6.30
CA THR A 44 3.24 -20.15 -5.27
C THR A 44 1.85 -20.77 -5.34
N ARG A 45 0.87 -20.12 -5.99
CA ARG A 45 -0.45 -20.70 -6.27
C ARG A 45 -0.41 -21.98 -7.12
N LEU A 46 0.73 -22.22 -7.79
CA LEU A 46 0.98 -23.42 -8.59
C LEU A 46 1.55 -24.58 -7.77
N LEU A 47 2.03 -24.33 -6.54
CA LEU A 47 2.67 -25.37 -5.71
C LEU A 47 1.65 -26.36 -5.15
N SER A 48 0.55 -25.88 -4.57
CA SER A 48 -0.54 -26.75 -4.11
C SER A 48 -1.86 -26.00 -3.93
N ARG A 49 -2.95 -26.74 -3.65
CA ARG A 49 -4.27 -26.15 -3.36
C ARG A 49 -4.24 -25.27 -2.10
N GLN A 50 -3.41 -25.63 -1.13
CA GLN A 50 -3.24 -24.89 0.13
C GLN A 50 -2.60 -23.52 -0.13
N TRP A 51 -1.47 -23.49 -0.84
CA TRP A 51 -0.81 -22.23 -1.23
C TRP A 51 -1.72 -21.33 -2.08
N ARG A 52 -2.49 -21.92 -3.00
CA ARG A 52 -3.50 -21.18 -3.77
C ARG A 52 -4.53 -20.50 -2.87
N SER A 53 -5.03 -21.21 -1.86
CA SER A 53 -5.99 -20.70 -0.89
C SER A 53 -5.39 -19.58 -0.04
N LEU A 54 -4.17 -19.75 0.46
CA LEU A 54 -3.50 -18.77 1.33
C LEU A 54 -3.13 -17.48 0.59
N CYS A 55 -2.69 -17.60 -0.67
CA CYS A 55 -2.48 -16.44 -1.54
C CYS A 55 -3.80 -15.71 -1.89
N ALA A 56 -4.94 -16.37 -1.77
CA ALA A 56 -6.25 -15.73 -1.91
C ALA A 56 -6.68 -15.05 -0.58
N SER A 57 -6.16 -15.46 0.58
CA SER A 57 -6.48 -14.81 1.86
C SER A 57 -5.68 -13.54 2.16
N ALA A 58 -4.67 -13.20 1.35
CA ALA A 58 -3.88 -11.99 1.56
C ALA A 58 -4.74 -10.72 1.40
N SER A 59 -4.97 -10.00 2.51
CA SER A 59 -5.78 -8.78 2.54
C SER A 59 -4.96 -7.49 2.70
N ASN A 60 -3.68 -7.59 3.08
CA ASN A 60 -2.76 -6.45 3.14
C ASN A 60 -1.82 -6.50 1.94
N LEU A 61 -1.99 -5.57 1.02
CA LEU A 61 -1.25 -5.50 -0.22
C LEU A 61 -0.26 -4.34 -0.18
N HIS A 62 1.02 -4.66 -0.30
CA HIS A 62 2.10 -3.69 -0.35
C HIS A 62 2.81 -3.75 -1.69
N PHE A 63 2.81 -2.63 -2.40
CA PHE A 63 3.41 -2.49 -3.72
C PHE A 63 4.53 -1.47 -3.69
N ASP A 64 5.77 -1.95 -3.70
CA ASP A 64 6.96 -1.13 -3.83
C ASP A 64 7.93 -1.75 -4.86
N LEU A 65 9.10 -1.12 -5.01
CA LEU A 65 10.12 -1.59 -5.94
C LEU A 65 10.60 -3.03 -5.61
N LEU A 66 10.61 -3.41 -4.34
CA LEU A 66 11.01 -4.76 -3.91
C LEU A 66 9.88 -5.76 -4.17
N THR A 67 8.66 -5.50 -3.71
CA THR A 67 7.55 -6.44 -3.78
C THR A 67 7.04 -6.64 -5.20
N VAL A 68 7.14 -5.63 -6.08
CA VAL A 68 6.66 -5.75 -7.47
C VAL A 68 7.78 -6.16 -8.42
N CYS A 69 8.98 -5.59 -8.26
CA CYS A 69 10.08 -5.80 -9.20
C CYS A 69 11.18 -6.74 -8.68
N GLY A 70 11.16 -7.15 -7.41
CA GLY A 70 12.21 -7.96 -6.79
C GLY A 70 13.53 -7.21 -6.60
N ILE A 71 13.48 -5.87 -6.56
CA ILE A 71 14.68 -5.03 -6.58
C ILE A 71 14.90 -4.39 -5.23
N TYR A 72 16.00 -4.81 -4.60
CA TYR A 72 16.50 -4.19 -3.40
C TYR A 72 17.33 -2.93 -3.71
N CYS A 73 17.18 -1.90 -2.88
CA CYS A 73 17.87 -0.61 -3.00
C CYS A 73 18.70 -0.32 -1.74
N GLU A 74 19.97 -0.71 -1.75
CA GLU A 74 20.91 -0.41 -0.65
C GLU A 74 21.33 1.06 -0.56
N LYS A 75 21.27 1.81 -1.67
CA LYS A 75 21.93 3.11 -1.82
C LYS A 75 20.98 4.17 -2.35
N TYR A 76 20.81 5.24 -1.58
CA TYR A 76 19.89 6.35 -1.86
C TYR A 76 20.09 6.99 -3.24
N TYR A 77 21.35 7.20 -3.68
CA TYR A 77 21.65 7.82 -4.99
C TYR A 77 21.33 6.92 -6.20
N THR A 78 21.20 5.61 -6.02
CA THR A 78 20.76 4.69 -7.09
C THR A 78 19.25 4.49 -7.13
N MET A 79 18.52 4.98 -6.13
CA MET A 79 17.06 4.80 -6.07
C MET A 79 16.39 5.40 -7.29
N HIS A 80 16.67 6.67 -7.60
CA HIS A 80 15.96 7.37 -8.66
C HIS A 80 16.09 6.68 -10.03
N SER A 81 17.30 6.30 -10.42
CA SER A 81 17.52 5.61 -11.70
C SER A 81 16.89 4.22 -11.74
N LYS A 82 16.88 3.48 -10.63
CA LYS A 82 16.18 2.19 -10.54
C LYS A 82 14.67 2.36 -10.66
N PHE A 83 14.06 3.30 -9.94
CA PHE A 83 12.62 3.57 -10.06
C PHE A 83 12.22 3.92 -11.49
N LEU A 84 12.96 4.81 -12.16
CA LEU A 84 12.69 5.16 -13.56
C LEU A 84 12.84 3.97 -14.50
N LYS A 85 13.91 3.18 -14.35
CA LYS A 85 14.17 2.00 -15.18
C LYS A 85 13.06 0.94 -15.03
N HIS A 86 12.50 0.80 -13.83
CA HIS A 86 11.53 -0.24 -13.52
C HIS A 86 10.07 0.22 -13.53
N LYS A 87 9.81 1.50 -13.78
CA LYS A 87 8.47 2.10 -13.83
C LYS A 87 7.48 1.29 -14.66
N THR A 88 7.80 0.98 -15.92
CA THR A 88 6.89 0.22 -16.79
C THR A 88 6.59 -1.18 -16.26
N SER A 89 7.60 -1.85 -15.67
CA SER A 89 7.41 -3.17 -15.08
C SER A 89 6.57 -3.10 -13.80
N PHE A 90 6.76 -2.05 -13.01
CA PHE A 90 5.97 -1.77 -11.82
C PHE A 90 4.50 -1.55 -12.16
N LEU A 91 4.21 -0.61 -13.09
CA LEU A 91 2.85 -0.33 -13.54
C LEU A 91 2.14 -1.60 -14.01
N ARG A 92 2.79 -2.36 -14.89
CA ARG A 92 2.26 -3.61 -15.43
C ARG A 92 2.07 -4.67 -14.34
N GLY A 93 2.96 -4.73 -13.36
CA GLY A 93 2.87 -5.70 -12.26
C GLY A 93 1.60 -5.51 -11.43
N ILE A 94 1.26 -4.27 -11.08
CA ILE A 94 0.03 -3.97 -10.32
C ILE A 94 -1.21 -4.18 -11.18
N ASP A 95 -1.18 -3.78 -12.45
CA ASP A 95 -2.29 -4.03 -13.38
C ASP A 95 -2.60 -5.53 -13.49
N GLN A 96 -1.56 -6.35 -13.72
CA GLN A 96 -1.69 -7.80 -13.82
C GLN A 96 -2.19 -8.41 -12.52
N PHE A 97 -1.66 -7.97 -11.38
CA PHE A 97 -2.11 -8.45 -10.09
C PHE A 97 -3.60 -8.14 -9.86
N SER A 98 -4.04 -6.93 -10.19
CA SER A 98 -5.44 -6.52 -10.02
C SER A 98 -6.39 -7.42 -10.82
N CYS A 99 -5.99 -7.86 -12.02
CA CYS A 99 -6.75 -8.82 -12.83
C CYS A 99 -6.76 -10.25 -12.26
N LEU A 100 -5.74 -10.65 -11.50
CA LEU A 100 -5.53 -12.00 -10.99
C LEU A 100 -5.90 -12.15 -9.51
N TYR A 101 -6.28 -11.07 -8.85
CA TYR A 101 -6.64 -11.10 -7.44
C TYR A 101 -7.98 -11.82 -7.26
N LEU A 102 -7.96 -12.89 -6.47
CA LEU A 102 -9.13 -13.73 -6.16
C LEU A 102 -9.51 -13.66 -4.68
N GLY A 103 -8.88 -12.74 -3.93
CA GLY A 103 -9.15 -12.63 -2.51
C GLY A 103 -10.52 -12.01 -2.24
N PRO A 104 -11.13 -12.32 -1.09
CA PRO A 104 -12.50 -11.89 -0.80
C PRO A 104 -12.59 -10.40 -0.49
N ARG A 105 -11.52 -9.81 0.04
CA ARG A 105 -11.43 -8.38 0.37
C ARG A 105 -9.98 -7.92 0.52
N ILE A 106 -9.77 -6.63 0.35
CA ILE A 106 -8.54 -5.94 0.74
C ILE A 106 -8.80 -5.21 2.05
N ASP A 107 -7.94 -5.37 3.05
CA ASP A 107 -7.96 -4.57 4.27
C ASP A 107 -7.06 -3.34 4.08
N THR A 108 -5.84 -3.51 3.56
CA THR A 108 -4.88 -2.42 3.33
C THR A 108 -4.32 -2.47 1.92
N PHE A 109 -4.34 -1.33 1.22
CA PHE A 109 -3.77 -1.14 -0.10
C PHE A 109 -2.70 -0.05 -0.03
N TRP A 110 -1.43 -0.42 -0.15
CA TRP A 110 -0.31 0.51 -0.04
C TRP A 110 0.55 0.48 -1.29
N VAL A 111 0.73 1.63 -1.94
CA VAL A 111 1.61 1.82 -3.10
C VAL A 111 2.69 2.82 -2.75
N CYS A 112 3.95 2.44 -2.97
CA CYS A 112 5.14 3.24 -2.70
C CYS A 112 6.07 3.22 -3.94
N PHE A 113 5.99 4.24 -4.78
CA PHE A 113 6.79 4.30 -6.01
C PHE A 113 6.90 5.71 -6.61
N LEU A 114 7.98 5.97 -7.35
CA LEU A 114 8.17 7.22 -8.11
C LEU A 114 7.18 7.32 -9.29
N LEU A 115 6.00 7.89 -9.08
CA LEU A 115 4.94 8.09 -10.08
C LEU A 115 4.38 9.53 -10.02
N GLY A 116 3.90 10.04 -11.16
CA GLY A 116 3.20 11.33 -11.25
C GLY A 116 1.93 11.24 -12.11
N TYR A 117 1.46 12.41 -12.56
CA TYR A 117 0.24 12.55 -13.37
C TYR A 117 0.27 11.70 -14.65
N GLU A 118 1.46 11.47 -15.23
CA GLU A 118 1.62 10.63 -16.41
C GLU A 118 1.18 9.18 -16.20
N SER A 119 1.03 8.73 -14.95
CA SER A 119 0.55 7.40 -14.58
C SER A 119 -0.89 7.42 -14.01
N ALA A 120 -1.60 8.54 -14.10
CA ALA A 120 -2.90 8.74 -13.45
C ALA A 120 -3.92 7.65 -13.81
N SER A 121 -4.00 7.27 -15.08
CA SER A 121 -4.94 6.24 -15.54
C SER A 121 -4.71 4.85 -14.93
N HIS A 122 -3.47 4.53 -14.55
CA HIS A 122 -3.16 3.30 -13.81
C HIS A 122 -3.53 3.46 -12.33
N ILE A 123 -3.10 4.56 -11.71
CA ILE A 123 -3.33 4.81 -10.29
C ILE A 123 -4.84 4.88 -9.98
N ASP A 124 -5.63 5.56 -10.82
CA ASP A 124 -7.09 5.62 -10.71
C ASP A 124 -7.73 4.22 -10.74
N LYS A 125 -7.26 3.35 -11.64
CA LYS A 125 -7.73 1.95 -11.73
C LYS A 125 -7.39 1.17 -10.47
N TRP A 126 -6.18 1.36 -9.92
CA TRP A 126 -5.74 0.68 -8.71
C TRP A 126 -6.54 1.11 -7.48
N ILE A 127 -6.78 2.42 -7.34
CA ILE A 127 -7.63 2.97 -6.28
C ILE A 127 -9.06 2.44 -6.43
N GLY A 128 -9.62 2.48 -7.65
CA GLY A 128 -10.95 1.94 -7.93
C GLY A 128 -11.06 0.46 -7.57
N PHE A 129 -10.06 -0.34 -7.93
CA PHE A 129 -9.95 -1.75 -7.55
C PHE A 129 -9.91 -1.94 -6.03
N ALA A 130 -9.04 -1.20 -5.32
CA ALA A 130 -8.93 -1.30 -3.86
C ALA A 130 -10.27 -0.97 -3.17
N ILE A 131 -10.94 0.10 -3.63
CA ILE A 131 -12.25 0.51 -3.13
C ILE A 131 -13.30 -0.57 -3.40
N GLN A 132 -13.33 -1.12 -4.62
CA GLN A 132 -14.26 -2.20 -4.99
C GLN A 132 -14.07 -3.45 -4.12
N MET A 133 -12.83 -3.77 -3.76
CA MET A 133 -12.50 -4.89 -2.86
C MET A 133 -12.70 -4.56 -1.37
N GLY A 134 -13.25 -3.40 -1.03
CA GLY A 134 -13.59 -3.04 0.34
C GLY A 134 -12.42 -2.60 1.21
N ALA A 135 -11.37 -2.02 0.61
CA ALA A 135 -10.20 -1.50 1.33
C ALA A 135 -10.60 -0.59 2.50
N LYS A 136 -10.05 -0.88 3.68
CA LYS A 136 -10.19 -0.04 4.89
C LYS A 136 -9.12 1.03 4.95
N ASN A 137 -7.93 0.73 4.44
CA ASN A 137 -6.79 1.61 4.44
C ASN A 137 -6.25 1.74 3.02
N ILE A 138 -6.10 2.97 2.54
CA ILE A 138 -5.38 3.28 1.31
C ILE A 138 -4.22 4.18 1.68
N ASP A 139 -3.01 3.75 1.32
CA ASP A 139 -1.77 4.51 1.49
C ASP A 139 -1.10 4.68 0.12
N LEU A 140 -0.91 5.92 -0.30
CA LEU A 140 -0.28 6.27 -1.56
C LEU A 140 0.91 7.17 -1.28
N ASP A 141 2.10 6.61 -1.45
CA ASP A 141 3.35 7.35 -1.43
C ASP A 141 3.98 7.38 -2.83
N LEU A 142 3.66 8.45 -3.55
CA LEU A 142 4.04 8.60 -4.96
C LEU A 142 5.19 9.59 -5.15
N PHE A 143 6.15 9.69 -4.22
CA PHE A 143 7.22 10.70 -4.19
C PHE A 143 7.78 11.08 -5.58
N GLY A 144 7.15 12.08 -6.22
CA GLY A 144 7.33 12.41 -7.63
C GLY A 144 8.70 13.01 -7.93
N TYR A 145 9.08 13.03 -9.21
CA TYR A 145 10.27 13.75 -9.65
C TYR A 145 10.01 15.25 -9.73
N LYS A 146 11.07 16.06 -9.58
CA LYS A 146 10.96 17.54 -9.57
C LYS A 146 10.25 18.11 -10.80
N ASP A 147 10.37 17.43 -11.93
CA ASP A 147 9.90 17.90 -13.23
C ASP A 147 8.57 17.27 -13.67
N SER A 148 7.91 16.43 -12.86
CA SER A 148 6.56 15.92 -13.18
C SER A 148 5.48 16.59 -12.37
N GLU A 149 4.35 16.79 -13.05
CA GLU A 149 3.10 17.15 -12.43
C GLU A 149 2.68 16.05 -11.45
N ARG A 150 2.41 16.47 -10.21
CA ARG A 150 1.96 15.55 -9.17
C ARG A 150 0.60 14.97 -9.53
N TYR A 151 0.45 13.68 -9.27
CA TYR A 151 -0.84 13.01 -9.39
C TYR A 151 -1.89 13.65 -8.47
N ASN A 152 -3.11 13.84 -8.97
CA ASN A 152 -4.23 14.36 -8.20
C ASN A 152 -5.13 13.20 -7.74
N PHE A 153 -5.27 13.04 -6.43
CA PHE A 153 -6.07 11.97 -5.86
C PHE A 153 -7.54 12.08 -6.32
N PRO A 154 -8.13 11.00 -6.85
CA PRO A 154 -9.44 11.01 -7.49
C PRO A 154 -10.54 10.91 -6.43
N CYS A 155 -10.82 12.04 -5.78
CA CYS A 155 -11.81 12.16 -4.70
C CYS A 155 -13.21 11.62 -5.08
N HIS A 156 -13.55 11.65 -6.37
CA HIS A 156 -14.81 11.14 -6.90
C HIS A 156 -14.94 9.61 -6.88
N LEU A 157 -13.83 8.87 -6.83
CA LEU A 157 -13.85 7.41 -6.71
C LEU A 157 -14.21 6.93 -5.31
N LEU A 158 -14.09 7.80 -4.29
CA LEU A 158 -14.44 7.44 -2.92
C LEU A 158 -15.93 7.08 -2.81
N PRO A 159 -16.29 6.00 -2.09
CA PRO A 159 -17.68 5.62 -1.93
C PRO A 159 -18.44 6.68 -1.11
N GLN A 160 -19.72 6.84 -1.40
CA GLN A 160 -20.58 7.77 -0.66
C GLN A 160 -21.35 7.03 0.44
N GLY A 161 -21.38 7.63 1.64
CA GLY A 161 -22.19 7.14 2.78
C GLY A 161 -21.69 5.84 3.41
N GLU A 162 -22.61 5.09 4.01
CA GLU A 162 -22.35 3.86 4.79
C GLU A 162 -21.77 2.70 3.98
N ARG A 163 -21.77 2.82 2.63
CA ARG A 163 -21.17 1.83 1.73
C ARG A 163 -19.63 1.85 1.74
N SER A 164 -19.02 2.89 2.32
CA SER A 164 -17.58 2.98 2.40
C SER A 164 -17.02 2.21 3.59
N HIS A 165 -16.17 1.22 3.28
CA HIS A 165 -15.33 0.55 4.26
C HIS A 165 -14.05 1.34 4.59
N LEU A 166 -13.73 2.38 3.81
CA LEU A 166 -12.50 3.16 3.95
C LEU A 166 -12.53 3.97 5.25
N LYS A 167 -11.55 3.71 6.13
CA LYS A 167 -11.35 4.37 7.42
C LYS A 167 -10.10 5.21 7.46
N SER A 168 -9.06 4.82 6.73
CA SER A 168 -7.78 5.51 6.71
C SER A 168 -7.36 5.85 5.28
N LEU A 169 -7.01 7.11 5.07
CA LEU A 169 -6.42 7.60 3.82
C LEU A 169 -5.09 8.29 4.14
N CYS A 170 -4.01 7.75 3.59
CA CYS A 170 -2.68 8.35 3.63
C CYS A 170 -2.28 8.75 2.19
N VAL A 171 -1.97 10.03 2.00
CA VAL A 171 -1.59 10.58 0.69
C VAL A 171 -0.30 11.38 0.84
N THR A 172 0.77 10.86 0.25
CA THR A 172 2.11 11.44 0.28
C THR A 172 2.54 11.86 -1.12
N SER A 173 3.06 13.09 -1.22
CA SER A 173 3.59 13.68 -2.46
C SER A 173 2.61 13.79 -3.63
N CYS A 174 1.31 13.72 -3.36
CA CYS A 174 0.24 13.92 -4.35
C CYS A 174 -0.45 15.28 -4.16
N LEU A 175 -1.41 15.59 -5.04
CA LEU A 175 -2.40 16.64 -4.84
C LEU A 175 -3.67 16.01 -4.27
N LEU A 176 -4.35 16.74 -3.39
CA LEU A 176 -5.67 16.37 -2.88
C LEU A 176 -6.59 17.58 -3.04
N ARG A 177 -7.46 17.53 -4.05
CA ARG A 177 -8.32 18.66 -4.46
C ARG A 177 -9.81 18.29 -4.38
N PRO A 178 -10.37 18.09 -3.18
CA PRO A 178 -11.80 17.90 -3.04
C PRO A 178 -12.56 19.17 -3.45
N SER A 179 -13.79 18.94 -3.91
CA SER A 179 -14.79 19.96 -4.23
C SER A 179 -16.01 19.76 -3.34
N PRO A 180 -16.89 20.77 -3.21
CA PRO A 180 -18.10 20.64 -2.42
C PRO A 180 -18.95 19.40 -2.79
N ASP A 181 -18.98 19.02 -4.07
CA ASP A 181 -19.72 17.87 -4.58
C ASP A 181 -19.20 16.50 -4.11
N ASN A 182 -17.94 16.44 -3.67
CA ASN A 182 -17.30 15.20 -3.21
C ASN A 182 -16.84 15.23 -1.75
N ALA A 183 -17.04 16.35 -1.04
CA ALA A 183 -16.63 16.51 0.35
C ALA A 183 -17.24 15.42 1.26
N ASN A 184 -18.52 15.08 1.09
CA ASN A 184 -19.21 14.08 1.91
C ASN A 184 -18.69 12.63 1.71
N ARG A 185 -17.89 12.36 0.68
CA ARG A 185 -17.31 11.02 0.42
C ARG A 185 -16.21 10.68 1.42
N PHE A 186 -15.64 11.68 2.07
CA PHE A 186 -14.64 11.51 3.13
C PHE A 186 -15.25 11.20 4.49
N ASN A 187 -16.59 11.23 4.63
CA ASN A 187 -17.27 11.10 5.92
C ASN A 187 -17.00 9.75 6.62
N SER A 188 -16.63 8.71 5.88
CA SER A 188 -16.29 7.40 6.44
C SER A 188 -14.91 7.35 7.10
N LEU A 189 -14.04 8.32 6.82
CA LEU A 189 -12.67 8.36 7.32
C LEU A 189 -12.62 8.72 8.80
N THR A 190 -11.83 7.95 9.53
CA THR A 190 -11.41 8.25 10.90
C THR A 190 -9.99 8.81 10.92
N ASN A 191 -9.16 8.47 9.92
CA ASN A 191 -7.77 8.91 9.81
C ASN A 191 -7.50 9.53 8.44
N LEU A 192 -6.89 10.72 8.44
CA LEU A 192 -6.40 11.40 7.24
C LEU A 192 -4.98 11.89 7.48
N ASP A 193 -4.02 11.27 6.80
CA ASP A 193 -2.61 11.60 6.89
C ASP A 193 -2.13 12.16 5.54
N LEU A 194 -1.73 13.43 5.52
CA LEU A 194 -1.27 14.13 4.32
C LEU A 194 0.19 14.52 4.48
N SER A 195 1.01 14.16 3.50
CA SER A 195 2.44 14.47 3.52
C SER A 195 2.89 15.15 2.22
N GLY A 196 3.49 16.33 2.33
CA GLY A 196 3.99 17.10 1.19
C GLY A 196 2.89 17.65 0.27
N VAL A 197 1.63 17.72 0.74
CA VAL A 197 0.47 18.18 -0.04
C VAL A 197 0.31 19.71 0.07
N ASN A 198 0.00 20.36 -1.06
CA ASN A 198 -0.43 21.76 -1.07
C ASN A 198 -1.96 21.83 -1.03
N LEU A 199 -2.51 22.45 0.02
CA LEU A 199 -3.95 22.62 0.20
C LEU A 199 -4.31 24.09 0.11
N GLU A 200 -5.11 24.43 -0.89
CA GLU A 200 -5.78 25.73 -0.94
C GLU A 200 -6.94 25.77 0.06
N LYS A 201 -7.41 26.98 0.38
CA LYS A 201 -8.48 27.18 1.36
C LYS A 201 -9.73 26.36 1.04
N ILE A 202 -10.18 26.38 -0.21
CA ILE A 202 -11.37 25.63 -0.65
C ILE A 202 -11.24 24.13 -0.38
N HIS A 203 -10.06 23.55 -0.65
CA HIS A 203 -9.82 22.12 -0.44
C HIS A 203 -9.78 21.77 1.04
N LEU A 204 -9.14 22.62 1.85
CA LEU A 204 -9.14 22.45 3.29
C LEU A 204 -10.57 22.53 3.86
N ASP A 205 -11.35 23.53 3.45
CA ASP A 205 -12.73 23.70 3.92
C ASP A 205 -13.61 22.48 3.53
N CYS A 206 -13.40 21.89 2.35
CA CYS A 206 -14.07 20.65 1.95
C CYS A 206 -13.67 19.45 2.82
N ILE A 207 -12.39 19.31 3.18
CA ILE A 207 -11.93 18.25 4.08
C ILE A 207 -12.54 18.42 5.47
N LEU A 208 -12.50 19.64 6.02
CA LEU A 208 -12.99 19.91 7.37
C LEU A 208 -14.51 19.74 7.49
N SER A 209 -15.27 20.09 6.45
CA SER A 209 -16.73 19.92 6.42
C SER A 209 -17.18 18.51 6.04
N GLY A 210 -16.34 17.76 5.30
CA GLY A 210 -16.67 16.43 4.78
C GLY A 210 -16.32 15.26 5.69
N CYS A 211 -15.28 15.39 6.52
CA CYS A 211 -14.76 14.32 7.37
C CYS A 211 -15.38 14.34 8.79
N LEU A 212 -16.69 14.15 8.95
CA LEU A 212 -17.35 14.35 10.24
C LEU A 212 -16.93 13.32 11.31
N ASN A 213 -16.52 12.11 10.89
CA ASN A 213 -16.07 11.04 11.79
C ASN A 213 -14.55 11.02 12.04
N LEU A 214 -13.84 12.08 11.64
CA LEU A 214 -12.38 12.11 11.71
C LEU A 214 -11.89 12.17 13.16
N GLU A 215 -11.08 11.19 13.55
CA GLU A 215 -10.42 11.12 14.86
C GLU A 215 -8.97 11.60 14.82
N ARG A 216 -8.30 11.41 13.68
CA ARG A 216 -6.90 11.80 13.46
C ARG A 216 -6.75 12.56 12.15
N LEU A 217 -6.15 13.74 12.25
CA LEU A 217 -5.74 14.55 11.11
C LEU A 217 -4.25 14.89 11.23
N LYS A 218 -3.45 14.45 10.26
CA LYS A 218 -2.02 14.74 10.21
C LYS A 218 -1.66 15.50 8.94
N PHE A 219 -0.98 16.61 9.12
CA PHE A 219 -0.28 17.35 8.07
C PHE A 219 1.22 17.26 8.33
N GLN A 220 1.95 16.70 7.37
CA GLN A 220 3.40 16.62 7.40
C GLN A 220 3.94 17.34 6.17
N ASN A 221 4.76 18.36 6.34
CA ASN A 221 5.35 19.14 5.25
C ASN A 221 4.31 19.72 4.28
N CYS A 222 3.08 19.94 4.74
CA CYS A 222 2.01 20.48 3.93
C CYS A 222 2.05 22.00 3.86
N TRP A 223 1.61 22.54 2.72
CA TRP A 223 1.38 23.96 2.55
C TRP A 223 -0.09 24.22 2.82
N LEU A 224 -0.38 24.90 3.94
CA LEU A 224 -1.73 25.17 4.43
C LEU A 224 -2.04 26.67 4.32
N PRO A 225 -3.31 27.03 4.01
CA PRO A 225 -3.73 28.43 3.90
C PRO A 225 -3.51 29.15 5.24
N GLN A 226 -3.20 30.44 5.18
CA GLN A 226 -3.04 31.29 6.37
C GLN A 226 -4.18 32.33 6.43
N PRO A 227 -4.85 32.51 7.58
CA PRO A 227 -4.71 31.73 8.82
C PRO A 227 -5.33 30.33 8.71
N PHE A 228 -4.67 29.32 9.29
CA PHE A 228 -5.23 27.97 9.43
C PHE A 228 -6.14 27.91 10.66
N ARG A 229 -7.44 27.63 10.46
CA ARG A 229 -8.44 27.50 11.54
C ARG A 229 -9.34 26.31 11.29
N ILE A 230 -9.57 25.52 12.33
CA ILE A 230 -10.56 24.44 12.31
C ILE A 230 -11.82 24.95 13.02
N HIS A 231 -12.92 25.05 12.29
CA HIS A 231 -14.18 25.55 12.82
C HIS A 231 -15.16 24.39 13.06
N GLY A 232 -15.36 24.00 14.33
CA GLY A 232 -16.56 23.34 14.88
C GLY A 232 -17.14 22.05 14.25
N SER A 233 -16.61 21.58 13.13
CA SER A 233 -17.20 20.53 12.29
C SER A 233 -16.59 19.15 12.55
N LEU A 234 -15.39 19.09 13.14
CA LEU A 234 -14.69 17.85 13.48
C LEU A 234 -14.92 17.48 14.96
N CYS A 235 -16.14 17.10 15.32
CA CYS A 235 -16.53 16.81 16.71
C CYS A 235 -15.85 15.57 17.31
N HIS A 236 -15.35 14.66 16.46
CA HIS A 236 -14.68 13.43 16.88
C HIS A 236 -13.14 13.52 16.88
N LEU A 237 -12.57 14.68 16.54
CA LEU A 237 -11.13 14.83 16.39
C LEU A 237 -10.41 14.72 17.73
N LYS A 238 -9.58 13.70 17.88
CA LYS A 238 -8.76 13.42 19.06
C LYS A 238 -7.32 13.88 18.87
N THR A 239 -6.81 13.79 17.64
CA THR A 239 -5.40 14.07 17.32
C THR A 239 -5.29 14.97 16.11
N LEU A 240 -4.63 16.12 16.28
CA LEU A 240 -4.20 16.99 15.20
C LEU A 240 -2.68 17.14 15.23
N ILE A 241 -2.01 16.73 14.16
CA ILE A 241 -0.56 16.87 14.02
C ILE A 241 -0.29 17.78 12.83
N ASN A 242 0.50 18.82 13.04
CA ASN A 242 0.97 19.70 11.96
C ASN A 242 2.48 19.88 12.10
N THR A 243 3.25 19.08 11.36
CA THR A 243 4.70 19.20 11.28
C THR A 243 5.04 19.89 9.96
N LYS A 244 5.57 21.10 10.01
CA LYS A 244 6.27 21.67 8.86
C LYS A 244 7.71 21.19 8.91
N HIS A 245 8.31 20.89 7.76
CA HIS A 245 9.75 20.73 7.69
C HIS A 245 10.36 22.03 8.24
N LEU A 246 10.94 21.97 9.44
CA LEU A 246 12.19 22.67 9.67
C LEU A 246 13.06 22.29 8.48
N ARG A 247 13.51 23.29 7.72
CA ARG A 247 14.51 23.07 6.68
C ARG A 247 15.64 22.29 7.33
N VAL A 248 15.72 21.00 7.05
CA VAL A 248 16.90 20.21 7.34
C VAL A 248 17.89 20.65 6.27
N HIS A 249 18.48 21.83 6.47
CA HIS A 249 19.84 22.02 5.99
C HIS A 249 20.63 20.94 6.70
N TRP A 250 21.21 20.02 5.93
CA TRP A 250 22.15 19.04 6.45
C TRP A 250 23.34 19.79 7.03
N TYR A 251 23.25 20.14 8.30
CA TYR A 251 24.39 20.35 9.16
C TYR A 251 24.23 19.34 10.29
N TRP A 252 25.11 18.35 10.26
CA TRP A 252 25.37 17.51 11.42
C TRP A 252 25.50 18.39 12.67
N CYS A 253 24.72 18.10 13.70
CA CYS A 253 25.22 18.20 15.06
C CYS A 253 24.50 17.19 15.96
N PRO A 254 25.25 16.34 16.69
CA PRO A 254 24.71 15.49 17.73
C PRO A 254 24.40 16.33 18.98
N PHE A 255 23.64 15.73 19.90
CA PHE A 255 23.19 16.28 21.18
C PHE A 255 21.98 17.22 21.11
N LEU A 256 20.80 16.70 21.45
CA LEU A 256 20.26 16.95 22.79
C LEU A 256 19.08 16.03 23.10
N HIS A 257 19.15 15.53 24.32
CA HIS A 257 18.27 14.58 24.97
C HIS A 257 17.16 15.33 25.71
N LEU A 258 16.05 14.62 25.98
CA LEU A 258 15.06 14.84 27.08
C LEU A 258 14.00 15.94 26.80
N TYR A 259 12.73 15.81 27.22
CA TYR A 259 11.96 14.85 28.02
C TYR A 259 10.56 14.75 27.39
#